data_AF-A0A382T1J0-F1
#
_entry.id   AF-A0A382T1J0-F1
#
_cell.length_a   1.000
_cell.length_b   1.000
_cell.length_c   1.000
_cell.angle_alpha   90.00
_cell.angle_beta   90.00
_cell.angle_gamma   90.00
#
_symmetry.space_group_name_H-M   'P 1'
#
loop_
_entity.id
_entity.type
_entity.pdbx_description
1 polymer ?
#
loop_
_entity_poly.entity_id
_entity_poly.type
_entity_poly.pdbx_seq_one_letter_code
_entity_poly.pdbx_strand_id
1 'polypeptide(L)'
;LRVLIPEQGIALYVILLLSLICTADIVVLGNWVETPGIYTMILISSLFPLFFNRIKLNPILIHLISFSIGTILVLYNTLTLIKDLPLDEKISELRLRLNYWYEIATTEGISTDLIPYTIFLLSLAWLLGYTSSWFTF
;
A
#
# COMPACT_ATOMS: atom_id res chain seq x y z
N LEU A 1 4.29 13.07 25.44
CA LEU A 1 5.09 12.99 24.19
C LEU A 1 6.42 12.26 24.37
N ARG A 2 7.30 12.62 25.32
CA ARG A 2 8.58 11.91 25.55
C ARG A 2 8.48 10.41 25.90
N VAL A 3 7.37 9.98 26.51
CA VAL A 3 7.10 8.55 26.78
C VAL A 3 6.73 7.78 25.51
N LEU A 4 6.23 8.47 24.48
CA LEU A 4 5.67 7.90 23.25
C LEU A 4 6.68 7.83 22.10
N ILE A 5 7.73 8.67 22.09
CA ILE A 5 8.79 8.62 21.09
C ILE A 5 10.12 8.96 21.80
N PRO A 6 11.16 8.09 21.75
CA PRO A 6 12.48 8.43 22.28
C PRO A 6 13.01 9.66 21.54
N GLU A 7 13.93 10.43 22.15
CA GLU A 7 14.44 11.67 21.52
C GLU A 7 15.00 11.45 20.10
N GLN A 8 15.49 10.25 19.80
CA GLN A 8 15.99 9.85 18.47
C GLN A 8 14.92 9.25 17.53
N GLY A 9 13.78 8.79 18.06
CA GLY A 9 12.77 8.08 17.28
C GLY A 9 12.04 8.97 16.26
N ILE A 10 11.87 10.27 16.58
CA ILE A 10 11.28 11.23 15.64
C ILE A 10 12.23 11.44 14.45
N ALA A 11 13.53 11.60 14.72
CA ALA A 11 14.51 11.83 13.65
C ALA A 11 14.60 10.62 12.72
N LEU A 12 14.65 9.40 13.28
CA LEU A 12 14.62 8.15 12.51
C LEU A 12 13.34 8.02 11.69
N TYR A 13 12.18 8.34 12.27
CA TYR A 13 10.91 8.33 11.55
C TYR A 13 10.92 9.29 10.36
N VAL A 14 11.38 10.54 10.57
CA VAL A 14 11.44 11.55 9.51
C VAL A 14 12.37 11.12 8.38
N ILE A 15 13.55 10.59 8.69
CA ILE A 15 14.50 10.10 7.68
C ILE A 15 13.89 8.93 6.89
N LEU A 16 13.27 7.98 7.60
CA LEU A 16 12.58 6.86 6.97
C LEU A 16 11.46 7.33 6.04
N LEU A 17 10.61 8.23 6.52
CA LEU A 17 9.47 8.75 5.76
C LEU A 17 9.95 9.50 4.51
N LEU A 18 10.99 10.34 4.63
CA LEU A 18 11.57 11.04 3.48
C LEU A 18 12.12 10.05 2.44
N SER A 19 12.83 9.00 2.88
CA SER A 19 13.34 7.94 1.98
C SER A 19 12.21 7.23 1.24
N LEU A 20 11.12 6.90 1.94
CA LEU A 20 9.95 6.26 1.35
C LEU A 20 9.21 7.20 0.37
N ILE A 21 9.08 8.48 0.71
CA ILE A 21 8.48 9.49 -0.19
C ILE A 21 9.32 9.63 -1.47
N CYS A 22 10.64 9.76 -1.37
CA CYS A 22 11.52 9.80 -2.55
C CYS A 22 11.36 8.54 -3.41
N THR A 23 11.20 7.38 -2.78
CA THR A 23 10.95 6.12 -3.50
C THR A 23 9.61 6.15 -4.23
N ALA A 24 8.54 6.64 -3.59
CA ALA A 24 7.25 6.83 -4.26
C ALA A 24 7.31 7.87 -5.39
N ASP A 25 8.06 8.95 -5.20
CA ASP A 25 8.26 9.97 -6.24
C ASP A 25 8.87 9.35 -7.49
N ILE A 26 9.87 8.47 -7.36
CA ILE A 26 10.46 7.75 -8.50
C ILE A 26 9.40 6.93 -9.23
N VAL A 27 8.52 6.22 -8.48
CA VAL A 27 7.44 5.42 -9.07
C VAL A 27 6.42 6.30 -9.79
N VAL A 28 6.01 7.42 -9.19
CA VAL A 28 5.04 8.36 -9.75
C VAL A 28 5.62 9.05 -10.99
N LEU A 29 6.87 9.54 -10.91
CA LEU A 29 7.57 10.18 -12.03
C LEU A 29 7.82 9.21 -13.18
N GLY A 30 8.02 7.92 -12.89
CA GLY A 30 8.15 6.88 -13.91
C GLY A 30 6.91 6.75 -14.80
N ASN A 31 5.73 7.15 -14.30
CA ASN A 31 4.47 7.19 -15.04
C ASN A 31 4.15 5.89 -15.81
N TRP A 32 4.56 4.74 -15.26
CA TRP A 32 4.29 3.43 -15.86
C TRP A 32 2.82 3.02 -15.71
N VAL A 33 2.21 3.41 -14.59
CA VAL A 33 0.81 3.12 -14.25
C VAL A 33 0.31 4.14 -13.22
N GLU A 34 -0.99 4.39 -13.20
CA GLU A 34 -1.65 5.19 -12.17
C GLU A 34 -1.52 4.52 -10.78
N THR A 35 -1.04 5.29 -9.79
CA THR A 35 -0.82 4.84 -8.40
C THR A 35 -1.58 5.73 -7.40
N PRO A 36 -2.93 5.74 -7.44
CA PRO A 36 -3.73 6.59 -6.59
C PRO A 36 -3.44 6.34 -5.11
N GLY A 37 -3.21 7.42 -4.36
CA GLY A 37 -2.99 7.35 -2.91
C GLY A 37 -1.66 6.73 -2.48
N ILE A 38 -0.66 6.56 -3.37
CA ILE A 38 0.62 5.93 -2.97
C ILE A 38 1.32 6.64 -1.79
N TYR A 39 1.26 7.97 -1.72
CA TYR A 39 1.82 8.74 -0.60
C TYR A 39 1.06 8.53 0.71
N THR A 40 -0.28 8.47 0.65
CA THR A 40 -1.10 8.21 1.84
C THR A 40 -0.92 6.79 2.33
N MET A 41 -0.76 5.83 1.41
CA MET A 41 -0.41 4.44 1.71
C MET A 41 0.90 4.34 2.50
N ILE A 42 1.96 5.02 2.05
CA ILE A 42 3.25 5.07 2.74
C ILE A 42 3.14 5.72 4.11
N LEU A 43 2.42 6.83 4.20
CA LEU A 43 2.24 7.55 5.47
C LEU A 43 1.52 6.68 6.49
N ILE A 44 0.39 6.08 6.11
CA ILE A 44 -0.41 5.25 7.01
C ILE A 44 0.35 3.98 7.41
N SER A 45 0.96 3.29 6.44
CA SER A 45 1.67 2.03 6.71
C SER A 45 2.89 2.23 7.59
N SER A 46 3.64 3.33 7.41
CA SER A 46 4.79 3.68 8.26
C SER A 46 4.39 4.21 9.64
N LEU A 47 3.23 4.87 9.79
CA LEU A 47 2.74 5.26 11.11
C LEU A 47 2.25 4.07 11.94
N PHE A 48 1.79 3.00 11.29
CA PHE A 48 1.15 1.89 11.96
C PHE A 48 2.07 1.22 13.02
N PRO A 49 3.31 0.78 12.71
CA PRO A 49 4.20 0.21 13.73
C PRO A 49 4.59 1.19 14.84
N LEU A 50 4.77 2.48 14.53
CA LEU A 50 5.15 3.51 15.50
C LEU A 50 4.21 3.57 16.71
N PHE A 51 2.90 3.38 16.48
CA PHE A 51 1.90 3.34 17.54
C PHE A 51 1.68 1.94 18.10
N PHE A 52 1.64 0.92 17.23
CA PHE A 52 1.18 -0.42 17.62
C PHE A 52 2.28 -1.28 18.26
N ASN A 53 3.57 -1.03 18.02
CA ASN A 53 4.65 -1.80 18.66
C ASN A 53 4.70 -1.58 20.19
N ARG A 54 4.03 -0.54 20.70
CA ARG A 54 3.95 -0.25 22.14
C ARG A 54 2.75 -0.90 22.83
N ILE A 55 1.87 -1.54 22.07
CA ILE A 55 0.70 -2.24 22.61
C ILE A 55 1.14 -3.66 22.98
N LYS A 56 0.70 -4.17 24.13
CA LYS A 56 0.95 -5.57 24.58
C LYS A 56 0.15 -6.62 23.78
N LEU A 57 -0.07 -6.39 22.49
CA LEU A 57 -0.71 -7.34 21.58
C LEU A 57 0.34 -8.32 21.06
N ASN A 58 -0.12 -9.53 20.69
CA ASN A 58 0.74 -10.50 20.03
C ASN A 58 1.21 -9.92 18.67
N PRO A 59 2.53 -9.88 18.37
CA PRO A 59 3.05 -9.39 17.10
C PRO A 59 2.38 -10.00 15.87
N ILE A 60 2.05 -11.29 15.91
CA ILE A 60 1.33 -11.98 14.82
C ILE A 60 -0.01 -11.31 14.53
N LEU A 61 -0.76 -10.91 15.56
CA LEU A 61 -2.03 -10.19 15.39
C LEU A 61 -1.82 -8.81 14.77
N ILE A 62 -0.75 -8.11 15.15
CA ILE A 62 -0.42 -6.79 14.59
C ILE A 62 -0.11 -6.91 13.08
N HIS A 63 0.66 -7.93 12.68
CA HIS A 63 0.93 -8.22 11.27
C HIS A 63 -0.35 -8.52 10.50
N LEU A 64 -1.24 -9.36 11.04
CA LEU A 64 -2.52 -9.69 10.41
C LEU A 64 -3.42 -8.47 10.25
N ILE A 65 -3.53 -7.63 11.28
CA ILE A 65 -4.33 -6.39 11.23
C ILE A 65 -3.75 -5.44 10.16
N SER A 66 -2.43 -5.24 10.15
CA SER A 66 -1.78 -4.40 9.13
C SER A 66 -2.02 -4.93 7.71
N PHE A 67 -1.91 -6.24 7.52
CA PHE A 67 -2.15 -6.88 6.23
C PHE A 67 -3.61 -6.70 5.76
N SER A 68 -4.59 -6.87 6.66
CA SER A 68 -6.00 -6.63 6.35
C SER A 68 -6.29 -5.18 5.99
N ILE A 69 -5.78 -4.22 6.76
CA ILE A 69 -5.95 -2.79 6.47
C ILE A 69 -5.30 -2.42 5.13
N GLY A 70 -4.09 -2.90 4.90
CA GLY A 70 -3.37 -2.67 3.64
C GLY A 70 -4.15 -3.20 2.44
N THR A 71 -4.66 -4.43 2.53
CA THR A 71 -5.47 -5.02 1.47
C THR A 71 -6.72 -4.18 1.16
N ILE A 72 -7.43 -3.72 2.20
CA ILE A 72 -8.61 -2.86 2.04
C ILE A 72 -8.25 -1.55 1.36
N LEU A 73 -7.16 -0.89 1.77
CA LEU A 73 -6.75 0.39 1.21
C LEU A 73 -6.19 0.27 -0.22
N VAL A 74 -5.47 -0.80 -0.54
CA VAL A 74 -5.05 -1.11 -1.92
C VAL A 74 -6.29 -1.25 -2.82
N LEU A 75 -7.26 -2.05 -2.41
CA LEU A 75 -8.50 -2.26 -3.17
C LEU A 75 -9.29 -0.95 -3.29
N TYR A 76 -9.45 -0.21 -2.20
CA TYR A 76 -10.13 1.09 -2.22
C TYR A 76 -9.51 2.06 -3.22
N ASN A 77 -8.19 2.26 -3.16
CA ASN A 77 -7.49 3.16 -4.08
C ASN A 77 -7.58 2.65 -5.53
N THR A 78 -7.48 1.34 -5.75
CA THR A 78 -7.63 0.74 -7.10
C THR A 78 -9.03 1.00 -7.67
N LEU A 79 -10.08 0.88 -6.86
CA LEU A 79 -11.46 1.14 -7.28
C LEU A 79 -11.70 2.62 -7.68
N THR A 80 -10.82 3.55 -7.28
CA THR A 80 -10.93 4.95 -7.74
C THR A 80 -10.60 5.12 -9.23
N LEU A 81 -9.88 4.16 -9.83
CA LEU A 81 -9.57 4.15 -11.26
C LEU A 81 -10.77 3.76 -12.13
N ILE A 82 -11.73 3.03 -11.57
CA ILE A 82 -12.98 2.67 -12.25
C ILE A 82 -13.98 3.81 -12.00
N LYS A 83 -14.20 4.65 -13.00
CA LYS A 83 -15.03 5.86 -12.89
C LYS A 83 -16.50 5.57 -13.22
N ASP A 84 -17.39 6.43 -12.75
CA ASP A 84 -18.79 6.50 -13.17
C ASP A 84 -19.67 5.25 -12.93
N LEU A 85 -19.28 4.39 -11.99
CA LEU A 85 -20.04 3.21 -11.57
C LEU A 85 -20.32 3.24 -10.05
N PRO A 86 -21.45 2.68 -9.58
CA PRO A 86 -21.67 2.43 -8.16
C PRO A 86 -20.68 1.39 -7.62
N LEU A 87 -20.48 1.35 -6.30
CA LEU A 87 -19.40 0.58 -5.67
C LEU A 87 -19.45 -0.93 -5.99
N ASP A 88 -20.63 -1.52 -5.99
CA ASP A 88 -20.86 -2.94 -6.29
C ASP A 88 -20.53 -3.28 -7.76
N GLU A 89 -20.87 -2.39 -8.69
CA GLU A 89 -20.49 -2.52 -10.10
C GLU A 89 -18.98 -2.33 -10.28
N LYS A 90 -18.34 -1.39 -9.56
CA LYS A 90 -16.87 -1.24 -9.59
C LYS A 90 -16.14 -2.50 -9.12
N ILE A 91 -16.64 -3.14 -8.07
CA ILE A 91 -16.07 -4.39 -7.55
C ILE A 91 -16.24 -5.51 -8.59
N SER A 92 -17.39 -5.58 -9.25
CA SER A 92 -17.67 -6.56 -10.30
C SER A 92 -16.76 -6.34 -11.52
N GLU A 93 -16.58 -5.09 -11.94
CA GLU A 93 -15.67 -4.69 -13.02
C GLU A 93 -14.21 -5.01 -12.68
N LEU A 94 -13.78 -4.70 -11.45
CA LEU A 94 -12.44 -5.04 -10.97
C LEU A 94 -12.20 -6.56 -11.06
N ARG A 95 -13.15 -7.38 -10.62
CA ARG A 95 -13.04 -8.85 -10.70
C ARG A 95 -12.96 -9.33 -12.14
N LEU A 96 -13.78 -8.77 -13.04
CA LEU A 96 -13.77 -9.12 -14.45
C LEU A 96 -12.41 -8.82 -15.09
N ARG A 97 -11.87 -7.62 -14.85
CA ARG A 97 -10.55 -7.19 -15.35
C ARG A 97 -9.42 -8.07 -14.83
N LEU A 98 -9.44 -8.42 -13.55
CA LEU A 98 -8.44 -9.32 -12.95
C LEU A 98 -8.52 -10.74 -13.51
N ASN A 99 -9.73 -11.28 -13.68
CA ASN A 99 -9.91 -12.60 -14.28
C ASN A 99 -9.43 -12.64 -15.73
N TYR A 100 -9.78 -11.63 -16.51
CA TYR A 100 -9.32 -11.50 -17.90
C TYR A 100 -7.80 -11.36 -17.98
N TRP A 101 -7.20 -10.51 -17.16
CA TRP A 101 -5.74 -10.40 -17.10
C TRP A 101 -5.08 -11.73 -16.74
N TYR A 102 -5.61 -12.47 -15.77
CA TYR A 102 -5.08 -13.77 -15.37
C TYR A 102 -5.17 -14.81 -16.49
N GLU A 103 -6.30 -14.87 -17.19
CA GLU A 103 -6.47 -15.73 -18.37
C GLU A 103 -5.42 -15.43 -19.44
N ILE A 104 -5.25 -14.15 -19.80
CA ILE A 104 -4.24 -13.72 -20.77
C ILE A 104 -2.82 -14.03 -20.29
N ALA A 105 -2.51 -13.81 -19.01
CA ALA A 105 -1.19 -14.09 -18.43
C ALA A 105 -0.84 -15.59 -18.41
N THR A 106 -1.84 -16.47 -18.40
CA THR A 106 -1.66 -17.94 -18.44
C THR A 106 -1.71 -18.53 -19.85
N THR A 107 -1.99 -17.71 -20.87
CA THR A 107 -2.02 -18.08 -22.29
C THR A 107 -0.93 -17.30 -23.05
N GLU A 108 -0.78 -17.50 -24.36
CA GLU A 108 0.25 -16.82 -25.17
C GLU A 108 -0.09 -15.35 -25.50
N GLY A 109 -0.90 -14.68 -24.68
CA GLY A 109 -1.33 -13.31 -24.89
C GLY A 109 -0.55 -12.27 -24.07
N ILE A 110 -0.71 -10.99 -24.42
CA ILE A 110 -0.20 -9.86 -23.65
C ILE A 110 -1.40 -8.99 -23.27
N SER A 111 -1.64 -8.83 -21.96
CA SER A 111 -2.71 -7.96 -21.48
C SER A 111 -2.25 -6.51 -21.47
N THR A 112 -3.10 -5.60 -21.94
CA THR A 112 -2.88 -4.15 -21.88
C THR A 112 -3.50 -3.51 -20.63
N ASP A 113 -4.11 -4.33 -19.76
CA ASP A 113 -4.73 -3.84 -18.53
C ASP A 113 -3.67 -3.51 -17.47
N LEU A 114 -3.70 -2.28 -16.97
CA LEU A 114 -2.74 -1.77 -15.99
C LEU A 114 -3.20 -1.93 -14.54
N ILE A 115 -4.47 -2.28 -14.27
CA ILE A 115 -4.99 -2.44 -12.89
C ILE A 115 -4.17 -3.42 -12.04
N PRO A 116 -3.76 -4.61 -12.55
CA PRO A 116 -2.91 -5.53 -11.78
C PRO A 116 -1.59 -4.89 -11.34
N TYR A 117 -0.99 -4.04 -12.18
CA TYR A 117 0.24 -3.31 -11.86
C TYR A 117 0.00 -2.23 -10.80
N THR A 118 -1.14 -1.52 -10.85
CA THR A 118 -1.55 -0.60 -9.76
C THR A 118 -1.64 -1.35 -8.43
N ILE A 119 -2.37 -2.48 -8.39
CA ILE A 119 -2.53 -3.29 -7.17
C ILE A 119 -1.16 -3.72 -6.65
N PHE A 120 -0.28 -4.16 -7.53
CA PHE A 120 1.07 -4.61 -7.17
C PHE A 120 1.90 -3.47 -6.55
N LEU A 121 1.97 -2.30 -7.20
CA LEU A 121 2.76 -1.17 -6.70
C LEU A 121 2.20 -0.59 -5.40
N LEU A 122 0.88 -0.49 -5.25
CA LEU A 122 0.26 -0.04 -4.00
C LEU A 122 0.47 -1.04 -2.87
N SER A 123 0.44 -2.35 -3.17
CA SER A 123 0.77 -3.40 -2.21
C SER A 123 2.22 -3.31 -1.74
N LEU A 124 3.16 -3.12 -2.68
CA LEU A 124 4.57 -2.89 -2.35
C LEU A 124 4.76 -1.64 -1.50
N ALA A 125 4.09 -0.53 -1.83
CA ALA A 125 4.15 0.70 -1.04
C ALA A 125 3.67 0.50 0.40
N TRP A 126 2.58 -0.26 0.60
CA TRP A 126 2.12 -0.64 1.93
C TRP A 126 3.15 -1.48 2.68
N LEU A 127 3.61 -2.56 2.06
CA LEU A 127 4.56 -3.48 2.67
C LEU A 127 5.87 -2.80 3.02
N LEU A 128 6.40 -1.94 2.14
CA LEU A 128 7.63 -1.18 2.39
C LEU A 128 7.46 -0.24 3.57
N GLY A 129 6.41 0.59 3.61
CA GLY A 129 6.24 1.50 4.73
C GLY A 129 6.02 0.77 6.05
N TYR A 130 5.23 -0.31 6.05
CA TYR A 130 4.98 -1.14 7.22
C TYR A 130 6.25 -1.85 7.72
N THR A 131 6.92 -2.63 6.86
CA THR A 131 8.08 -3.43 7.26
C THR A 131 9.25 -2.55 7.69
N SER A 132 9.56 -1.49 6.95
CA SER A 132 10.65 -0.58 7.28
C SER A 132 10.41 0.10 8.63
N SER A 133 9.18 0.53 8.91
CA SER A 133 8.86 1.12 10.21
C SER A 133 8.84 0.09 11.34
N TRP A 134 8.40 -1.15 11.10
CA TRP A 134 8.37 -2.21 12.11
C TRP A 134 9.76 -2.59 12.61
N PHE A 135 10.78 -2.58 11.75
CA PHE A 135 12.15 -2.86 12.17
C PHE A 135 12.86 -1.63 12.76
N THR A 136 12.30 -0.43 12.60
CA THR A 136 12.86 0.81 13.15
C THR A 136 12.43 1.07 14.60
N PHE A 137 11.21 0.66 14.97
CA PHE A 137 10.62 0.91 16.30
C PHE A 137 10.22 -0.36 16.99
#